data_AF-A0A1J5HRH1-F1
#
_entry.id   AF-A0A1J5HRH1-F1
#
_cell.length_a   1.000
_cell.length_b   1.000
_cell.length_c   1.000
_cell.angle_alpha   90.00
_cell.angle_beta   90.00
_cell.angle_gamma   90.00
#
_symmetry.space_group_name_H-M   'P 1'
#
loop_
_entity.id
_entity.type
_entity.pdbx_description
1 polymer ?
#
loop_
_entity_poly.entity_id
_entity_poly.type
_entity_poly.pdbx_seq_one_letter_code
_entity_poly.pdbx_strand_id
1 'polypeptide(L)'
;MKKSLFNILILFTVLIYANAQSVLVEAESFTNKGGWVVDQQFVEQMGSPYLLAHGMGIPVADASTQISIQKAGKYHIWARTKNWAPGNWEAPGRFYLSVDGKQLENQLGKNTGWNWEYAGEMKLRKGETTLSLQDLTGFEGRCDALFLSKNKNDKLPTEFAELKAWRATKSDIQNSHLQQEKFDLVVVGGGIAGCAAAIAAAEQGLKVALVHDRPVLGGNASSEIRVHTLGIHGKFERILKLIDTEHYPNGSAEAYNDQKKRTENMAKFQNIIQFLNYRAFAANATSSKINYVDAQHTSNGKIIRFEAPLFVDCTGDGWIGYWAGAECNYGREAASKYNENWDVHGLLWSPETADNFVMGSSVLWNSENAGKKVDFPKVPWAMPVANNYAEKNGEWQWEFTKNELSQLDDAETIRDHLFRAIYGSFYNFKYPNETTQIMVRGKLKPINLDKTQDRDSLRLKWVSYQLGKRESRRLVGDYIYTFNDVRNTTQFEDAVVFEKRAVDVHYQENLLHSAMPDFLSEAMFYNTKKYSIPYRSLYSKNISNLFMAGRNFSCTHIGLGGPRVMNTTGQMGAAVGLAAAICKKHQVNPREIYTTYLNEYLNLIEAQK
;
A
#
# COMPACT_ATOMS: atom_id res chain seq x y z
N MET A 1 23.97 76.45 24.22
CA MET A 1 23.85 74.98 24.11
C MET A 1 22.40 74.55 24.30
N LYS A 2 21.66 74.34 23.20
CA LYS A 2 20.33 73.70 23.21
C LYS A 2 20.25 72.82 21.96
N LYS A 3 20.15 71.50 22.17
CA LYS A 3 19.95 70.49 21.12
C LYS A 3 18.48 70.52 20.68
N SER A 4 18.24 70.60 19.38
CA SER A 4 16.92 70.43 18.75
C SER A 4 16.78 68.99 18.29
N LEU A 5 15.70 68.31 18.71
CA LEU A 5 15.32 66.98 18.24
C LEU A 5 14.54 67.11 16.92
N PHE A 6 15.01 66.41 15.88
CA PHE A 6 14.26 66.17 14.65
C PHE A 6 13.46 64.87 14.82
N ASN A 7 12.13 64.97 14.85
CA ASN A 7 11.24 63.80 14.79
C ASN A 7 11.03 63.40 13.33
N ILE A 8 11.53 62.23 12.94
CA ILE A 8 11.24 61.59 11.65
C ILE A 8 9.94 60.80 11.82
N LEU A 9 8.90 61.21 11.07
CA LEU A 9 7.61 60.52 10.99
C LEU A 9 7.76 59.31 10.04
N ILE A 10 7.90 58.11 10.58
CA ILE A 10 7.86 56.87 9.80
C ILE A 10 6.40 56.53 9.50
N LEU A 11 6.01 56.65 8.23
CA LEU A 11 4.71 56.26 7.72
C LEU A 11 4.62 54.72 7.70
N PHE A 12 3.92 54.12 8.66
CA PHE A 12 3.55 52.70 8.60
C PHE A 12 2.45 52.52 7.55
N THR A 13 2.79 52.05 6.36
CA THR A 13 1.82 51.46 5.43
C THR A 13 1.32 50.14 6.00
N VAL A 14 0.13 50.18 6.59
CA VAL A 14 -0.64 48.98 6.94
C VAL A 14 -1.06 48.32 5.63
N LEU A 15 -0.34 47.28 5.21
CA LEU A 15 -0.80 46.35 4.19
C LEU A 15 -1.96 45.55 4.78
N ILE A 16 -3.18 46.04 4.54
CA ILE A 16 -4.41 45.29 4.77
C ILE A 16 -4.41 44.14 3.77
N TYR A 17 -3.91 42.97 4.17
CA TYR A 17 -4.20 41.72 3.47
C TYR A 17 -5.68 41.42 3.68
N ALA A 18 -6.53 41.88 2.76
CA ALA A 18 -7.88 41.37 2.62
C ALA A 18 -7.78 39.88 2.27
N ASN A 19 -7.80 39.00 3.28
CA ASN A 19 -7.87 37.56 3.06
C ASN A 19 -9.18 37.25 2.33
N ALA A 20 -9.09 37.12 1.01
CA ALA A 20 -10.15 36.59 0.18
C ALA A 20 -10.44 35.17 0.68
N GLN A 21 -11.71 34.87 0.98
CA GLN A 21 -12.08 33.56 1.47
C GLN A 21 -11.72 32.49 0.42
N SER A 22 -10.98 31.48 0.87
CA SER A 22 -10.72 30.25 0.12
C SER A 22 -11.18 29.04 0.93
N VAL A 23 -11.44 27.93 0.24
CA VAL A 23 -11.84 26.65 0.84
C VAL A 23 -11.03 25.55 0.18
N LEU A 24 -10.31 24.77 0.98
CA LEU A 24 -9.67 23.53 0.56
C LEU A 24 -10.55 22.36 1.01
N VAL A 25 -10.81 21.43 0.09
CA VAL A 25 -11.60 20.22 0.34
C VAL A 25 -10.76 19.03 -0.08
N GLU A 26 -10.33 18.22 0.89
CA GLU A 26 -9.59 16.98 0.62
C GLU A 26 -10.60 15.93 0.10
N ALA A 27 -10.34 15.32 -1.06
CA ALA A 27 -11.34 14.50 -1.75
C ALA A 27 -11.65 13.20 -0.98
N GLU A 28 -10.67 12.65 -0.27
CA GLU A 28 -10.84 11.53 0.64
C GLU A 28 -11.80 11.83 1.80
N SER A 29 -12.16 13.11 2.02
CA SER A 29 -13.17 13.52 3.01
C SER A 29 -14.60 13.60 2.50
N PHE A 30 -14.84 13.33 1.21
CA PHE A 30 -16.19 13.31 0.66
C PHE A 30 -17.14 12.38 1.44
N THR A 31 -18.30 12.89 1.86
CA THR A 31 -19.23 12.10 2.69
C THR A 31 -19.88 10.96 1.91
N ASN A 32 -20.11 11.14 0.61
CA ASN A 32 -20.56 10.10 -0.30
C ASN A 32 -19.48 9.83 -1.34
N LYS A 33 -18.96 8.59 -1.39
CA LYS A 33 -17.98 8.19 -2.39
C LYS A 33 -18.59 7.78 -3.73
N GLY A 34 -19.91 7.57 -3.79
CA GLY A 34 -20.55 6.98 -4.97
C GLY A 34 -19.93 5.61 -5.27
N GLY A 35 -19.32 5.48 -6.45
CA GLY A 35 -18.49 4.33 -6.81
C GLY A 35 -16.98 4.60 -6.84
N TRP A 36 -16.54 5.78 -6.39
CA TRP A 36 -15.12 6.07 -6.19
C TRP A 36 -14.60 5.35 -4.95
N VAL A 37 -13.32 4.98 -4.95
CA VAL A 37 -12.64 4.38 -3.81
C VAL A 37 -11.59 5.34 -3.25
N VAL A 38 -11.29 5.23 -1.95
CA VAL A 38 -10.18 5.95 -1.33
C VAL A 38 -8.91 5.13 -1.52
N ASP A 39 -7.91 5.74 -2.15
CA ASP A 39 -6.58 5.19 -2.30
C ASP A 39 -5.61 5.90 -1.37
N GLN A 40 -5.00 5.13 -0.47
CA GLN A 40 -4.04 5.57 0.53
C GLN A 40 -2.66 4.90 0.36
N GLN A 41 -2.41 4.13 -0.69
CA GLN A 41 -1.16 3.37 -0.81
C GLN A 41 0.06 4.24 -1.09
N PHE A 42 -0.13 5.44 -1.63
CA PHE A 42 0.95 6.29 -2.13
C PHE A 42 1.06 7.63 -1.39
N VAL A 43 0.54 7.70 -0.16
CA VAL A 43 0.50 8.93 0.64
C VAL A 43 1.90 9.53 0.82
N GLU A 44 2.94 8.70 0.94
CA GLU A 44 4.31 9.18 1.09
C GLU A 44 4.83 9.94 -0.14
N GLN A 45 4.36 9.56 -1.34
CA GLN A 45 4.70 10.25 -2.60
C GLN A 45 3.74 11.41 -2.88
N MET A 46 2.48 11.25 -2.48
CA MET A 46 1.37 12.12 -2.87
C MET A 46 1.08 13.26 -1.89
N GLY A 47 1.37 13.02 -0.61
CA GLY A 47 1.11 13.91 0.51
C GLY A 47 -0.30 13.75 1.09
N SER A 48 -1.12 12.86 0.52
CA SER A 48 -2.52 12.64 0.89
C SER A 48 -3.07 11.37 0.22
N PRO A 49 -4.12 10.76 0.80
CA PRO A 49 -4.99 9.86 0.07
C PRO A 49 -5.76 10.60 -1.04
N TYR A 50 -6.34 9.88 -2.00
CA TYR A 50 -7.15 10.49 -3.04
C TYR A 50 -8.33 9.60 -3.43
N LEU A 51 -9.32 10.17 -4.15
CA LEU A 51 -10.40 9.41 -4.75
C LEU A 51 -10.00 8.87 -6.12
N LEU A 52 -10.29 7.60 -6.35
CA LEU A 52 -10.03 6.86 -7.57
C LEU A 52 -11.32 6.30 -8.18
N ALA A 53 -11.61 6.62 -9.44
CA ALA A 53 -12.75 6.11 -10.20
C ALA A 53 -12.42 4.76 -10.86
N HIS A 54 -12.49 3.68 -10.07
CA HIS A 54 -12.09 2.34 -10.49
C HIS A 54 -13.25 1.53 -11.11
N GLY A 55 -13.73 1.99 -12.26
CA GLY A 55 -14.94 1.46 -12.91
C GLY A 55 -14.73 0.36 -13.95
N MET A 56 -13.47 0.01 -14.26
CA MET A 56 -13.09 -0.98 -15.28
C MET A 56 -13.73 -0.71 -16.66
N GLY A 57 -13.79 0.56 -17.06
CA GLY A 57 -14.37 0.99 -18.34
C GLY A 57 -15.87 1.30 -18.31
N ILE A 58 -16.49 1.28 -17.13
CA ILE A 58 -17.85 1.76 -16.89
C ILE A 58 -17.77 2.93 -15.90
N PRO A 59 -18.28 4.13 -16.24
CA PRO A 59 -18.27 5.24 -15.31
C PRO A 59 -18.87 4.89 -13.95
N VAL A 60 -18.17 5.22 -12.88
CA VAL A 60 -18.63 4.96 -11.52
C VAL A 60 -19.67 6.02 -11.09
N ALA A 61 -20.50 5.68 -10.11
CA ALA A 61 -21.46 6.64 -9.55
C ALA A 61 -20.73 7.84 -8.91
N ASP A 62 -21.33 9.03 -9.04
CA ASP A 62 -20.73 10.29 -8.60
C ASP A 62 -20.36 10.30 -7.11
N ALA A 63 -19.16 10.78 -6.80
CA ALA A 63 -18.79 11.13 -5.43
C ALA A 63 -19.30 12.54 -5.12
N SER A 64 -19.76 12.78 -3.90
CA SER A 64 -20.26 14.09 -3.48
C SER A 64 -19.96 14.43 -2.03
N THR A 65 -19.89 15.72 -1.74
CA THR A 65 -19.75 16.25 -0.38
C THR A 65 -20.39 17.62 -0.27
N GLN A 66 -20.75 18.01 0.95
CA GLN A 66 -21.27 19.34 1.24
C GLN A 66 -20.21 20.18 1.95
N ILE A 67 -20.10 21.45 1.56
CA ILE A 67 -19.21 22.43 2.17
C ILE A 67 -19.98 23.69 2.56
N SER A 68 -19.47 24.41 3.56
CA SER A 68 -20.06 25.68 3.99
C SER A 68 -19.31 26.87 3.40
N ILE A 69 -20.00 27.67 2.59
CA ILE A 69 -19.51 28.92 2.04
C ILE A 69 -19.84 30.07 3.01
N GLN A 70 -18.82 30.70 3.58
CA GLN A 70 -18.98 31.78 4.56
C GLN A 70 -19.36 33.14 3.95
N LYS A 71 -18.89 33.45 2.74
CA LYS A 71 -19.15 34.71 2.02
C LYS A 71 -19.62 34.41 0.61
N ALA A 72 -20.78 34.96 0.25
CA ALA A 72 -21.26 34.90 -1.12
C ALA A 72 -20.27 35.58 -2.11
N GLY A 73 -20.31 35.15 -3.36
CA GLY A 73 -19.54 35.77 -4.43
C GLY A 73 -19.20 34.81 -5.56
N LYS A 74 -18.40 35.31 -6.50
CA LYS A 74 -17.81 34.51 -7.56
C LYS A 74 -16.61 33.74 -7.02
N TYR A 75 -16.60 32.43 -7.22
CA TYR A 75 -15.51 31.53 -6.89
C TYR A 75 -14.94 30.90 -8.15
N HIS A 76 -13.63 30.75 -8.15
CA HIS A 76 -12.82 30.01 -9.08
C HIS A 76 -12.47 28.68 -8.42
N ILE A 77 -12.55 27.59 -9.18
CA ILE A 77 -12.48 26.24 -8.63
C ILE A 77 -11.44 25.43 -9.39
N TRP A 78 -10.57 24.76 -8.65
CA TRP A 78 -9.55 23.85 -9.17
C TRP A 78 -9.68 22.48 -8.53
N ALA A 79 -9.23 21.46 -9.26
CA ALA A 79 -9.02 20.12 -8.73
C ALA A 79 -7.55 19.74 -8.86
N ARG A 80 -6.95 19.19 -7.81
CA ARG A 80 -5.65 18.52 -7.91
C ARG A 80 -5.87 17.12 -8.45
N THR A 81 -5.31 16.85 -9.62
CA THR A 81 -5.54 15.63 -10.41
C THR A 81 -4.32 15.30 -11.28
N LYS A 82 -4.38 14.18 -11.99
CA LYS A 82 -3.33 13.66 -12.87
C LYS A 82 -3.96 12.86 -14.01
N ASN A 83 -3.49 13.09 -15.23
CA ASN A 83 -3.58 12.12 -16.31
C ASN A 83 -2.59 10.98 -16.03
N TRP A 84 -3.11 9.83 -15.65
CA TRP A 84 -2.31 8.69 -15.23
C TRP A 84 -1.71 7.88 -16.40
N ALA A 85 -2.20 8.09 -17.62
CA ALA A 85 -1.66 7.46 -18.83
C ALA A 85 -1.52 8.49 -19.98
N PRO A 86 -0.56 9.42 -19.88
CA PRO A 86 -0.35 10.45 -20.90
C PRO A 86 0.14 9.87 -22.23
N GLY A 87 -0.24 10.51 -23.34
CA GLY A 87 0.19 10.15 -24.69
C GLY A 87 -0.67 10.79 -25.77
N ASN A 88 -0.58 10.31 -27.00
CA ASN A 88 -1.34 10.84 -28.15
C ASN A 88 -2.75 10.23 -28.25
N TRP A 89 -3.53 10.38 -27.18
CA TRP A 89 -4.90 9.90 -27.04
C TRP A 89 -5.63 10.73 -25.99
N GLU A 90 -6.94 10.58 -25.93
CA GLU A 90 -7.70 11.16 -24.84
C GLU A 90 -7.32 10.53 -23.49
N ALA A 91 -7.16 11.37 -22.47
CA ALA A 91 -6.81 10.89 -21.13
C ALA A 91 -7.89 9.91 -20.60
N PRO A 92 -7.50 8.74 -20.08
CA PRO A 92 -8.48 7.78 -19.55
C PRO A 92 -9.18 8.30 -18.30
N GLY A 93 -8.47 8.85 -17.32
CA GLY A 93 -9.03 9.22 -16.02
C GLY A 93 -9.76 10.57 -15.97
N ARG A 94 -10.63 10.86 -16.94
CA ARG A 94 -11.30 12.16 -17.02
C ARG A 94 -12.60 12.20 -16.24
N PHE A 95 -12.89 13.37 -15.66
CA PHE A 95 -14.11 13.63 -14.90
C PHE A 95 -14.53 15.10 -15.01
N TYR A 96 -15.78 15.40 -14.65
CA TYR A 96 -16.24 16.76 -14.41
C TYR A 96 -16.42 17.03 -12.92
N LEU A 97 -16.31 18.31 -12.56
CA LEU A 97 -16.76 18.82 -11.27
C LEU A 97 -18.10 19.53 -11.45
N SER A 98 -19.05 19.24 -10.57
CA SER A 98 -20.35 19.90 -10.50
C SER A 98 -20.52 20.61 -9.16
N VAL A 99 -21.23 21.73 -9.17
CA VAL A 99 -21.58 22.51 -7.98
C VAL A 99 -23.09 22.73 -7.95
N ASP A 100 -23.76 22.27 -6.89
CA ASP A 100 -25.22 22.24 -6.75
C ASP A 100 -25.91 21.65 -8.00
N GLY A 101 -25.35 20.54 -8.51
CA GLY A 101 -25.84 19.84 -9.70
C GLY A 101 -25.52 20.51 -11.03
N LYS A 102 -24.82 21.65 -11.05
CA LYS A 102 -24.39 22.33 -12.28
C LYS A 102 -22.95 21.99 -12.61
N GLN A 103 -22.74 21.34 -13.76
CA GLN A 103 -21.42 21.02 -14.28
C GLN A 103 -20.60 22.29 -14.55
N LEU A 104 -19.33 22.29 -14.17
CA LEU A 104 -18.37 23.32 -14.53
C LEU A 104 -17.85 23.13 -15.97
N GLU A 105 -17.22 24.17 -16.49
CA GLU A 105 -16.84 24.29 -17.91
C GLU A 105 -15.81 23.24 -18.35
N ASN A 106 -14.79 22.98 -17.53
CA ASN A 106 -13.63 22.22 -17.96
C ASN A 106 -13.66 20.76 -17.48
N GLN A 107 -13.33 19.86 -18.40
CA GLN A 107 -13.01 18.48 -18.11
C GLN A 107 -11.63 18.38 -17.45
N LEU A 108 -11.53 17.55 -16.41
CA LEU A 108 -10.35 17.40 -15.57
C LEU A 108 -9.63 16.06 -15.83
N GLY A 109 -8.42 15.91 -15.28
CA GLY A 109 -7.62 14.67 -15.35
C GLY A 109 -6.82 14.56 -16.65
N LYS A 110 -6.36 15.68 -17.20
CA LYS A 110 -5.76 15.78 -18.54
C LYS A 110 -4.27 16.07 -18.53
N ASN A 111 -3.75 16.70 -17.49
CA ASN A 111 -2.35 17.10 -17.37
C ASN A 111 -1.47 15.97 -16.85
N THR A 112 -0.27 15.85 -17.40
CA THR A 112 0.74 14.89 -16.93
C THR A 112 1.23 15.26 -15.54
N GLY A 113 1.39 14.27 -14.67
CA GLY A 113 1.82 14.48 -13.28
C GLY A 113 0.72 15.12 -12.43
N TRP A 114 0.92 15.11 -11.11
CA TRP A 114 -0.06 15.65 -10.18
C TRP A 114 -0.01 17.17 -10.14
N ASN A 115 -1.09 17.80 -10.60
CA ASN A 115 -1.18 19.24 -10.77
C ASN A 115 -2.59 19.78 -10.49
N TRP A 116 -2.71 21.09 -10.32
CA TRP A 116 -3.99 21.77 -10.19
C TRP A 116 -4.56 22.08 -11.57
N GLU A 117 -5.75 21.55 -11.87
CA GLU A 117 -6.50 21.83 -13.08
C GLU A 117 -7.69 22.74 -12.77
N TYR A 118 -7.86 23.79 -13.57
CA TYR A 118 -8.95 24.74 -13.39
C TYR A 118 -10.26 24.16 -13.90
N ALA A 119 -11.21 23.91 -12.99
CA ALA A 119 -12.50 23.32 -13.31
C ALA A 119 -13.49 24.35 -13.87
N GLY A 120 -13.44 25.58 -13.37
CA GLY A 120 -14.32 26.66 -13.81
C GLY A 120 -14.62 27.66 -12.71
N GLU A 121 -15.66 28.47 -12.93
CA GLU A 121 -16.13 29.47 -11.99
C GLU A 121 -17.63 29.36 -11.71
N MET A 122 -18.04 29.73 -10.51
CA MET A 122 -19.45 29.78 -10.14
C MET A 122 -19.76 30.88 -9.13
N LYS A 123 -20.97 31.44 -9.19
CA LYS A 123 -21.49 32.33 -8.14
C LYS A 123 -22.09 31.50 -7.02
N LEU A 124 -21.45 31.51 -5.85
CA LEU A 124 -21.91 30.80 -4.66
C LEU A 124 -22.60 31.75 -3.69
N ARG A 125 -23.64 31.24 -3.02
CA ARG A 125 -24.33 31.94 -1.93
C ARG A 125 -23.66 31.56 -0.60
N LYS A 126 -23.89 32.37 0.45
CA LYS A 126 -23.52 31.97 1.81
C LYS A 126 -24.40 30.80 2.23
N GLY A 127 -23.82 29.76 2.82
CA GLY A 127 -24.52 28.56 3.26
C GLY A 127 -23.92 27.28 2.69
N GLU A 128 -24.70 26.21 2.69
CA GLU A 128 -24.27 24.91 2.17
C GLU A 128 -24.24 24.90 0.64
N THR A 129 -23.23 24.22 0.10
CA THR A 129 -23.04 23.98 -1.33
C THR A 129 -22.57 22.55 -1.51
N THR A 130 -23.15 21.84 -2.48
CA THR A 130 -22.75 20.47 -2.82
C THR A 130 -21.72 20.48 -3.94
N LEU A 131 -20.61 19.80 -3.72
CA LEU A 131 -19.60 19.50 -4.74
C LEU A 131 -19.78 18.04 -5.17
N SER A 132 -19.61 17.75 -6.46
CA SER A 132 -19.73 16.38 -6.98
C SER A 132 -18.74 16.09 -8.10
N LEU A 133 -18.13 14.91 -8.08
CA LEU A 133 -17.21 14.41 -9.11
C LEU A 133 -17.95 13.40 -9.98
N GLN A 134 -18.01 13.68 -11.27
CA GLN A 134 -18.65 12.83 -12.27
C GLN A 134 -17.59 12.15 -13.13
N ASP A 135 -17.40 10.84 -12.93
CA ASP A 135 -16.55 10.03 -13.78
C ASP A 135 -17.13 9.92 -15.20
N LEU A 136 -16.27 9.94 -16.22
CA LEU A 136 -16.68 9.93 -17.62
C LEU A 136 -16.30 8.63 -18.34
N THR A 137 -15.41 7.83 -17.77
CA THR A 137 -14.78 6.72 -18.52
C THR A 137 -14.76 5.40 -17.77
N GLY A 138 -14.75 5.42 -16.43
CA GLY A 138 -14.50 4.23 -15.63
C GLY A 138 -13.04 3.79 -15.60
N PHE A 139 -12.08 4.63 -16.02
CA PHE A 139 -10.65 4.30 -16.07
C PHE A 139 -9.80 5.22 -15.20
N GLU A 140 -9.86 4.98 -13.89
CA GLU A 140 -8.93 5.53 -12.89
C GLU A 140 -8.88 7.06 -12.86
N GLY A 141 -10.03 7.72 -12.97
CA GLY A 141 -10.13 9.15 -12.68
C GLY A 141 -9.61 9.45 -11.27
N ARG A 142 -8.83 10.53 -11.11
CA ARG A 142 -8.15 10.85 -9.84
C ARG A 142 -8.52 12.23 -9.35
N CYS A 143 -8.97 12.33 -8.11
CA CYS A 143 -9.16 13.61 -7.45
C CYS A 143 -8.55 13.56 -6.07
N ASP A 144 -7.52 14.36 -5.85
CA ASP A 144 -6.84 14.50 -4.57
C ASP A 144 -7.51 15.57 -3.71
N ALA A 145 -7.67 16.78 -4.24
CA ALA A 145 -8.28 17.87 -3.51
C ALA A 145 -9.00 18.84 -4.45
N LEU A 146 -9.96 19.59 -3.90
CA LEU A 146 -10.60 20.73 -4.55
C LEU A 146 -10.21 22.01 -3.83
N PHE A 147 -9.90 23.05 -4.59
CA PHE A 147 -9.64 24.38 -4.04
C PHE A 147 -10.61 25.39 -4.64
N LEU A 148 -11.31 26.12 -3.80
CA LEU A 148 -12.24 27.19 -4.18
C LEU A 148 -11.67 28.51 -3.68
N SER A 149 -11.51 29.50 -4.56
CA SER A 149 -11.04 30.83 -4.18
C SER A 149 -11.79 31.94 -4.90
N LYS A 150 -11.97 33.08 -4.24
CA LYS A 150 -12.47 34.29 -4.90
C LYS A 150 -11.42 34.96 -5.80
N ASN A 151 -10.15 34.53 -5.73
CA ASN A 151 -9.06 35.03 -6.56
C ASN A 151 -8.62 33.97 -7.59
N LYS A 152 -8.81 34.26 -8.89
CA LYS A 152 -8.39 33.39 -9.99
C LYS A 152 -6.86 33.18 -10.05
N ASN A 153 -6.09 34.13 -9.54
CA ASN A 153 -4.63 34.15 -9.69
C ASN A 153 -3.91 33.60 -8.45
N ASP A 154 -4.60 32.83 -7.61
CA ASP A 154 -3.96 32.15 -6.49
C ASP A 154 -2.89 31.20 -7.00
N LYS A 155 -1.70 31.27 -6.40
CA LYS A 155 -0.58 30.38 -6.71
C LYS A 155 -0.77 29.09 -5.93
N LEU A 156 -1.13 28.02 -6.64
CA LEU A 156 -1.36 26.70 -6.04
C LEU A 156 -0.07 25.88 -6.15
N PRO A 157 0.50 25.41 -5.02
CA PRO A 157 1.75 24.65 -5.04
C PRO A 157 1.54 23.26 -5.63
N THR A 158 2.54 22.79 -6.37
CA THR A 158 2.62 21.44 -6.94
C THR A 158 3.73 20.62 -6.29
N GLU A 159 4.81 21.27 -5.87
CA GLU A 159 5.94 20.64 -5.19
C GLU A 159 5.54 20.12 -3.81
N PHE A 160 5.96 18.90 -3.48
CA PHE A 160 5.50 18.17 -2.30
C PHE A 160 5.66 18.94 -0.98
N ALA A 161 6.84 19.50 -0.74
CA ALA A 161 7.14 20.23 0.49
C ALA A 161 6.30 21.52 0.62
N GLU A 162 6.16 22.26 -0.49
CA GLU A 162 5.34 23.47 -0.54
C GLU A 162 3.85 23.16 -0.40
N LEU A 163 3.38 22.10 -1.05
CA LEU A 163 2.00 21.62 -0.95
C LEU A 163 1.68 21.23 0.49
N LYS A 164 2.55 20.47 1.16
CA LYS A 164 2.38 20.10 2.57
C LYS A 164 2.31 21.33 3.48
N ALA A 165 3.22 22.29 3.30
CA ALA A 165 3.21 23.53 4.07
C ALA A 165 1.94 24.36 3.81
N TRP A 166 1.54 24.49 2.54
CA TRP A 166 0.33 25.22 2.14
C TRP A 166 -0.94 24.58 2.68
N ARG A 167 -1.10 23.25 2.57
CA ARG A 167 -2.22 22.50 3.17
C ARG A 167 -2.32 22.78 4.65
N ALA A 168 -1.20 22.81 5.36
CA ALA A 168 -1.18 23.14 6.78
C ALA A 168 -1.71 24.56 7.07
N THR A 169 -1.55 25.54 6.17
CA THR A 169 -2.14 26.89 6.32
C THR A 169 -3.63 26.97 5.98
N LYS A 170 -4.16 25.98 5.25
CA LYS A 170 -5.55 25.95 4.75
C LYS A 170 -6.46 25.03 5.55
N SER A 171 -5.88 24.08 6.25
CA SER A 171 -6.60 23.09 7.02
C SER A 171 -6.85 23.60 8.44
N ASP A 172 -8.09 23.46 8.90
CA ASP A 172 -8.43 23.63 10.32
C ASP A 172 -7.79 22.53 11.20
N ILE A 173 -7.11 21.53 10.62
CA ILE A 173 -6.36 20.49 11.35
C ILE A 173 -5.29 21.10 12.26
N GLN A 174 -4.75 22.28 11.97
CA GLN A 174 -3.84 22.97 12.91
C GLN A 174 -4.50 23.32 14.26
N ASN A 175 -5.84 23.41 14.30
CA ASN A 175 -6.61 23.60 15.53
C ASN A 175 -7.14 22.27 16.11
N SER A 176 -6.97 21.14 15.42
CA SER A 176 -7.31 19.84 15.99
C SER A 176 -6.24 19.45 17.02
N HIS A 177 -6.66 19.27 18.28
CA HIS A 177 -5.76 18.79 19.32
C HIS A 177 -5.18 17.44 18.88
N LEU A 178 -3.84 17.36 18.77
CA LEU A 178 -3.13 16.09 18.60
C LEU A 178 -3.54 15.16 19.74
N GLN A 179 -4.35 14.15 19.43
CA GLN A 179 -4.76 13.17 20.42
C GLN A 179 -3.55 12.27 20.72
N GLN A 180 -3.29 12.05 22.00
CA GLN A 180 -2.23 11.16 22.46
C GLN A 180 -2.84 9.95 23.13
N GLU A 181 -2.40 8.76 22.73
CA GLU A 181 -2.89 7.50 23.28
C GLU A 181 -1.71 6.64 23.74
N LYS A 182 -1.86 6.01 24.92
CA LYS A 182 -0.84 5.19 25.55
C LYS A 182 -1.24 3.72 25.59
N PHE A 183 -0.27 2.87 25.25
CA PHE A 183 -0.42 1.42 25.15
C PHE A 183 0.81 0.70 25.73
N ASP A 184 0.67 -0.61 25.97
CA ASP A 184 1.81 -1.47 26.29
C ASP A 184 2.58 -1.86 25.03
N LEU A 185 1.87 -2.00 23.91
CA LEU A 185 2.40 -2.36 22.61
C LEU A 185 1.66 -1.62 21.49
N VAL A 186 2.41 -1.03 20.57
CA VAL A 186 1.86 -0.49 19.31
C VAL A 186 2.30 -1.40 18.16
N VAL A 187 1.33 -2.01 17.49
CA VAL A 187 1.52 -2.82 16.28
C VAL A 187 1.04 -2.00 15.09
N VAL A 188 1.92 -1.72 14.13
CA VAL A 188 1.57 -0.97 12.91
C VAL A 188 1.54 -1.91 11.72
N GLY A 189 0.38 -2.03 11.08
CA GLY A 189 0.14 -2.91 9.94
C GLY A 189 -0.80 -4.06 10.30
N GLY A 190 -2.07 -3.96 9.90
CA GLY A 190 -3.11 -4.96 10.15
C GLY A 190 -3.06 -6.20 9.24
N GLY A 191 -1.88 -6.62 8.76
CA GLY A 191 -1.71 -7.87 8.03
C GLY A 191 -1.88 -9.12 8.90
N ILE A 192 -1.71 -10.32 8.34
CA ILE A 192 -1.73 -11.58 9.13
C ILE A 192 -0.68 -11.55 10.26
N ALA A 193 0.52 -11.05 9.98
CA ALA A 193 1.56 -10.84 10.99
C ALA A 193 1.12 -9.91 12.12
N GLY A 194 0.60 -8.72 11.81
CA GLY A 194 0.18 -7.77 12.84
C GLY A 194 -1.03 -8.22 13.64
N CYS A 195 -1.99 -8.90 13.00
CA CYS A 195 -3.12 -9.51 13.71
C CYS A 195 -2.64 -10.59 14.68
N ALA A 196 -1.73 -11.47 14.24
CA ALA A 196 -1.16 -12.51 15.09
C ALA A 196 -0.35 -11.93 16.27
N ALA A 197 0.44 -10.87 16.03
CA ALA A 197 1.18 -10.16 17.08
C ALA A 197 0.24 -9.53 18.11
N ALA A 198 -0.83 -8.89 17.65
CA ALA A 198 -1.82 -8.27 18.52
C ALA A 198 -2.55 -9.31 19.38
N ILE A 199 -3.00 -10.43 18.78
CA ILE A 199 -3.64 -11.53 19.51
C ILE A 199 -2.69 -12.11 20.56
N ALA A 200 -1.48 -12.49 20.16
CA ALA A 200 -0.52 -13.13 21.05
C ALA A 200 -0.15 -12.25 22.25
N ALA A 201 0.09 -10.95 22.02
CA ALA A 201 0.36 -9.99 23.08
C ALA A 201 -0.86 -9.77 24.00
N ALA A 202 -2.04 -9.62 23.39
CA ALA A 202 -3.29 -9.40 24.12
C ALA A 202 -3.64 -10.59 25.04
N GLU A 203 -3.45 -11.82 24.60
CA GLU A 203 -3.71 -13.00 25.44
C GLU A 203 -2.79 -13.09 26.66
N GLN A 204 -1.65 -12.41 26.64
CA GLN A 204 -0.75 -12.24 27.78
C GLN A 204 -1.07 -11.01 28.64
N GLY A 205 -2.19 -10.33 28.38
CA GLY A 205 -2.71 -9.21 29.16
C GLY A 205 -2.23 -7.83 28.74
N LEU A 206 -1.51 -7.69 27.61
CA LEU A 206 -1.06 -6.37 27.14
C LEU A 206 -2.24 -5.58 26.57
N LYS A 207 -2.23 -4.25 26.79
CA LYS A 207 -3.10 -3.32 26.05
C LYS A 207 -2.42 -2.96 24.74
N VAL A 208 -3.02 -3.38 23.62
CA VAL A 208 -2.42 -3.28 22.28
C VAL A 208 -3.17 -2.26 21.42
N ALA A 209 -2.43 -1.37 20.75
CA ALA A 209 -2.94 -0.63 19.60
C ALA A 209 -2.59 -1.38 18.32
N LEU A 210 -3.60 -1.71 17.51
CA LEU A 210 -3.41 -2.22 16.15
C LEU A 210 -3.75 -1.11 15.15
N VAL A 211 -2.73 -0.47 14.59
CA VAL A 211 -2.87 0.66 13.65
C VAL A 211 -2.84 0.14 12.22
N HIS A 212 -3.90 0.37 11.45
CA HIS A 212 -4.01 -0.08 10.06
C HIS A 212 -4.59 1.01 9.17
N ASP A 213 -3.98 1.22 8.01
CA ASP A 213 -4.29 2.27 7.04
C ASP A 213 -5.54 2.02 6.19
N ARG A 214 -6.10 0.82 6.25
CA ARG A 214 -7.27 0.39 5.47
C ARG A 214 -8.47 0.04 6.35
N PRO A 215 -9.68 0.00 5.77
CA PRO A 215 -10.89 -0.31 6.53
C PRO A 215 -11.02 -1.79 6.89
N VAL A 216 -10.18 -2.67 6.34
CA VAL A 216 -10.24 -4.11 6.57
C VAL A 216 -8.86 -4.70 6.87
N LEU A 217 -8.78 -5.56 7.88
CA LEU A 217 -7.56 -6.27 8.26
C LEU A 217 -7.22 -7.39 7.28
N GLY A 218 -5.94 -7.75 7.13
CA GLY A 218 -5.51 -8.90 6.34
C GLY A 218 -4.30 -8.68 5.46
N GLY A 219 -3.92 -7.42 5.21
CA GLY A 219 -2.87 -7.12 4.23
C GLY A 219 -3.26 -7.66 2.85
N ASN A 220 -2.39 -8.42 2.20
CA ASN A 220 -2.69 -9.04 0.90
C ASN A 220 -3.79 -10.12 0.98
N ALA A 221 -4.08 -10.66 2.17
CA ALA A 221 -5.18 -11.61 2.42
C ALA A 221 -6.51 -10.92 2.77
N SER A 222 -6.59 -9.60 2.56
CA SER A 222 -7.85 -8.86 2.66
C SER A 222 -8.76 -9.13 1.46
N SER A 223 -10.05 -8.84 1.61
CA SER A 223 -11.02 -8.87 0.50
C SER A 223 -10.71 -7.88 -0.63
N GLU A 224 -9.81 -6.91 -0.40
CA GLU A 224 -9.39 -5.89 -1.37
C GLU A 224 -8.29 -6.38 -2.32
N ILE A 225 -7.42 -7.32 -1.89
CA ILE A 225 -6.29 -7.85 -2.69
C ILE A 225 -6.46 -9.34 -3.02
N ARG A 226 -7.11 -10.11 -2.12
CA ARG A 226 -7.59 -11.49 -2.36
C ARG A 226 -6.50 -12.53 -2.69
N VAL A 227 -5.35 -12.43 -2.03
CA VAL A 227 -4.34 -13.50 -2.03
C VAL A 227 -4.61 -14.42 -0.83
N HIS A 228 -4.78 -15.72 -1.07
CA HIS A 228 -4.98 -16.66 0.03
C HIS A 228 -3.69 -16.86 0.85
N THR A 229 -3.83 -17.21 2.13
CA THR A 229 -2.70 -17.53 2.99
C THR A 229 -2.06 -18.86 2.62
N LEU A 230 -0.74 -18.85 2.47
CA LEU A 230 0.10 -20.04 2.28
C LEU A 230 1.09 -20.16 3.42
N GLY A 231 1.70 -21.34 3.52
CA GLY A 231 2.64 -21.72 4.57
C GLY A 231 1.96 -22.53 5.67
N ILE A 232 2.76 -23.09 6.58
CA ILE A 232 2.25 -23.85 7.72
C ILE A 232 1.94 -22.93 8.91
N HIS A 233 1.21 -23.44 9.89
CA HIS A 233 0.93 -22.68 11.12
C HIS A 233 2.00 -22.83 12.22
N GLY A 234 2.91 -23.80 12.08
CA GLY A 234 3.97 -24.05 13.05
C GLY A 234 3.44 -24.28 14.46
N LYS A 235 3.96 -23.56 15.44
CA LYS A 235 3.56 -23.65 16.86
C LYS A 235 2.37 -22.74 17.21
N PHE A 236 1.80 -22.03 16.24
CA PHE A 236 0.80 -20.97 16.47
C PHE A 236 -0.54 -21.26 15.79
N GLU A 237 -0.88 -22.53 15.59
CA GLU A 237 -2.09 -22.97 14.89
C GLU A 237 -3.38 -22.39 15.46
N ARG A 238 -3.48 -22.32 16.80
CA ARG A 238 -4.63 -21.74 17.48
C ARG A 238 -4.88 -20.29 17.08
N ILE A 239 -3.83 -19.47 17.02
CA ILE A 239 -3.92 -18.04 16.66
C ILE A 239 -4.17 -17.90 15.16
N LEU A 240 -3.44 -18.63 14.32
CA LEU A 240 -3.50 -18.45 12.87
C LEU A 240 -4.84 -18.86 12.27
N LYS A 241 -5.45 -19.95 12.76
CA LYS A 241 -6.81 -20.37 12.32
C LYS A 241 -7.89 -19.31 12.56
N LEU A 242 -7.66 -18.34 13.45
CA LEU A 242 -8.61 -17.25 13.68
C LEU A 242 -8.58 -16.21 12.55
N ILE A 243 -7.47 -16.09 11.82
CA ILE A 243 -7.18 -14.95 10.95
C ILE A 243 -6.71 -15.33 9.53
N ASP A 244 -6.35 -16.59 9.30
CA ASP A 244 -5.93 -17.16 8.02
C ASP A 244 -7.06 -17.14 6.97
N THR A 245 -6.80 -17.69 5.79
CA THR A 245 -7.82 -17.91 4.76
C THR A 245 -7.92 -19.38 4.40
N GLU A 246 -9.08 -19.77 3.86
CA GLU A 246 -9.16 -20.98 3.04
C GLU A 246 -8.37 -20.78 1.73
N HIS A 247 -8.10 -21.87 1.02
CA HIS A 247 -7.40 -21.84 -0.26
C HIS A 247 -8.39 -21.68 -1.41
N TYR A 248 -8.75 -20.44 -1.70
CA TYR A 248 -9.47 -20.09 -2.92
C TYR A 248 -8.51 -19.75 -4.06
N PRO A 249 -8.94 -19.79 -5.33
CA PRO A 249 -8.21 -19.17 -6.42
C PRO A 249 -7.85 -17.71 -6.09
N ASN A 250 -6.68 -17.25 -6.53
CA ASN A 250 -6.30 -15.85 -6.31
C ASN A 250 -7.31 -14.91 -6.98
N GLY A 251 -7.79 -13.89 -6.26
CA GLY A 251 -8.81 -12.97 -6.76
C GLY A 251 -10.26 -13.38 -6.48
N SER A 252 -10.50 -14.53 -5.84
CA SER A 252 -11.84 -15.03 -5.50
C SER A 252 -12.63 -14.08 -4.62
N ALA A 253 -13.93 -13.90 -4.90
CA ALA A 253 -14.81 -13.08 -4.08
C ALA A 253 -15.04 -13.70 -2.68
N GLU A 254 -14.84 -15.01 -2.56
CA GLU A 254 -14.93 -15.81 -1.35
C GLU A 254 -13.93 -15.36 -0.27
N ALA A 255 -12.89 -14.62 -0.63
CA ALA A 255 -12.01 -13.94 0.32
C ALA A 255 -12.77 -13.00 1.29
N TYR A 256 -13.99 -12.56 0.92
CA TYR A 256 -14.88 -11.82 1.83
C TYR A 256 -15.30 -12.65 3.06
N ASN A 257 -15.48 -13.96 2.92
CA ASN A 257 -15.84 -14.84 4.04
C ASN A 257 -14.71 -14.91 5.07
N ASP A 258 -13.46 -15.03 4.61
CA ASP A 258 -12.29 -15.01 5.49
C ASP A 258 -12.03 -13.63 6.08
N GLN A 259 -12.30 -12.57 5.33
CA GLN A 259 -12.28 -11.21 5.87
C GLN A 259 -13.27 -11.06 7.03
N LYS A 260 -14.51 -11.56 6.87
CA LYS A 260 -15.53 -11.55 7.91
C LYS A 260 -15.10 -12.36 9.13
N LYS A 261 -14.63 -13.61 8.92
CA LYS A 261 -14.07 -14.48 9.97
C LYS A 261 -13.00 -13.76 10.79
N ARG A 262 -12.02 -13.15 10.10
CA ARG A 262 -10.92 -12.40 10.73
C ARG A 262 -11.44 -11.23 11.55
N THR A 263 -12.31 -10.40 10.98
CA THR A 263 -12.88 -9.24 11.69
C THR A 263 -13.64 -9.67 12.94
N GLU A 264 -14.50 -10.67 12.84
CA GLU A 264 -15.28 -11.20 13.98
C GLU A 264 -14.38 -11.78 15.07
N ASN A 265 -13.31 -12.48 14.71
CA ASN A 265 -12.36 -13.01 15.69
C ASN A 265 -11.54 -11.91 16.36
N MET A 266 -11.02 -10.95 15.60
CA MET A 266 -10.26 -9.81 16.16
C MET A 266 -11.11 -8.98 17.13
N ALA A 267 -12.41 -8.82 16.86
CA ALA A 267 -13.33 -8.07 17.72
C ALA A 267 -13.59 -8.73 19.09
N LYS A 268 -13.25 -10.02 19.27
CA LYS A 268 -13.44 -10.73 20.56
C LYS A 268 -12.42 -10.29 21.63
N PHE A 269 -11.28 -9.74 21.22
CA PHE A 269 -10.20 -9.36 22.13
C PHE A 269 -10.36 -7.92 22.61
N GLN A 270 -10.86 -7.73 23.84
CA GLN A 270 -11.19 -6.41 24.41
C GLN A 270 -9.96 -5.50 24.62
N ASN A 271 -8.78 -6.08 24.76
CA ASN A 271 -7.52 -5.38 24.96
C ASN A 271 -6.76 -5.09 23.66
N ILE A 272 -7.34 -5.42 22.49
CA ILE A 272 -6.87 -4.94 21.20
C ILE A 272 -7.75 -3.77 20.78
N ILE A 273 -7.19 -2.56 20.79
CA ILE A 273 -7.85 -1.39 20.23
C ILE A 273 -7.45 -1.25 18.76
N GLN A 274 -8.43 -1.46 17.88
CA GLN A 274 -8.22 -1.42 16.42
C GLN A 274 -8.41 0.01 15.90
N PHE A 275 -7.34 0.57 15.34
CA PHE A 275 -7.34 1.86 14.66
C PHE A 275 -7.31 1.64 13.16
N LEU A 276 -8.47 1.32 12.58
CA LEU A 276 -8.64 1.17 11.12
C LEU A 276 -8.71 2.52 10.43
N ASN A 277 -8.34 2.56 9.16
CA ASN A 277 -8.20 3.79 8.38
C ASN A 277 -7.19 4.80 8.97
N TYR A 278 -6.21 4.36 9.76
CA TYR A 278 -5.13 5.21 10.27
C TYR A 278 -3.81 4.84 9.59
N ARG A 279 -3.30 5.74 8.75
CA ARG A 279 -2.00 5.60 8.09
C ARG A 279 -0.92 6.24 8.95
N ALA A 280 0.00 5.43 9.45
CA ALA A 280 1.21 5.94 10.08
C ALA A 280 2.01 6.74 9.05
N PHE A 281 2.58 7.89 9.45
CA PHE A 281 3.37 8.75 8.57
C PHE A 281 4.69 9.21 9.19
N ALA A 282 4.93 8.92 10.47
CA ALA A 282 6.18 9.21 11.15
C ALA A 282 6.39 8.29 12.36
N ALA A 283 7.64 7.92 12.61
CA ALA A 283 8.09 7.37 13.88
C ALA A 283 9.18 8.29 14.44
N ASN A 284 9.02 8.76 15.69
CA ASN A 284 10.03 9.57 16.35
C ASN A 284 10.91 8.68 17.23
N ALA A 285 12.22 8.73 17.00
CA ALA A 285 13.20 8.03 17.82
C ALA A 285 14.29 8.98 18.30
N THR A 286 14.71 8.80 19.55
CA THR A 286 15.84 9.51 20.17
C THR A 286 16.71 8.49 20.90
N SER A 287 18.03 8.60 20.78
CA SER A 287 18.97 7.66 21.41
C SER A 287 18.62 6.19 21.14
N SER A 288 18.37 5.85 19.87
CA SER A 288 18.05 4.48 19.43
C SER A 288 16.81 3.88 20.09
N LYS A 289 15.83 4.70 20.46
CA LYS A 289 14.55 4.26 21.03
C LYS A 289 13.39 5.07 20.44
N ILE A 290 12.35 4.38 19.98
CA ILE A 290 11.12 5.01 19.51
C ILE A 290 10.35 5.53 20.72
N ASN A 291 9.97 6.81 20.67
CA ASN A 291 9.12 7.45 21.66
C ASN A 291 7.64 7.33 21.29
N TYR A 292 7.33 7.57 20.01
CA TYR A 292 5.97 7.51 19.49
C TYR A 292 5.93 7.29 17.98
N VAL A 293 4.75 6.86 17.50
CA VAL A 293 4.37 6.83 16.09
C VAL A 293 3.17 7.75 15.90
N ASP A 294 3.21 8.63 14.89
CA ASP A 294 2.07 9.47 14.52
C ASP A 294 1.35 8.83 13.32
N ALA A 295 0.01 8.76 13.39
CA ALA A 295 -0.83 8.29 12.29
C ALA A 295 -2.00 9.22 12.03
N GLN A 296 -2.42 9.30 10.77
CA GLN A 296 -3.50 10.15 10.30
C GLN A 296 -4.65 9.31 9.74
N HIS A 297 -5.88 9.67 10.07
CA HIS A 297 -7.06 9.01 9.53
C HIS A 297 -7.23 9.34 8.04
N THR A 298 -7.31 8.33 7.19
CA THR A 298 -7.27 8.41 5.71
C THR A 298 -8.53 9.00 5.05
N SER A 299 -9.44 9.57 5.83
CA SER A 299 -10.66 10.20 5.32
C SER A 299 -11.07 11.49 6.02
N ASN A 300 -10.56 11.77 7.23
CA ASN A 300 -10.95 12.99 7.95
C ASN A 300 -9.74 13.77 8.48
N GLY A 301 -8.53 13.28 8.21
CA GLY A 301 -7.29 13.97 8.57
C GLY A 301 -6.97 13.99 10.05
N LYS A 302 -7.78 13.39 10.94
CA LYS A 302 -7.52 13.34 12.39
C LYS A 302 -6.19 12.64 12.67
N ILE A 303 -5.34 13.29 13.45
CA ILE A 303 -4.02 12.77 13.82
C ILE A 303 -4.06 12.21 15.25
N ILE A 304 -3.48 11.03 15.43
CA ILE A 304 -3.24 10.42 16.74
C ILE A 304 -1.76 10.10 16.87
N ARG A 305 -1.20 10.43 18.03
CA ARG A 305 0.11 10.01 18.50
C ARG A 305 -0.02 8.77 19.37
N PHE A 306 0.69 7.72 18.99
CA PHE A 306 0.72 6.44 19.69
C PHE A 306 2.03 6.28 20.47
N GLU A 307 1.93 6.23 21.79
CA GLU A 307 3.05 6.03 22.71
C GLU A 307 3.01 4.62 23.32
N ALA A 308 4.14 3.93 23.31
CA ALA A 308 4.31 2.63 23.95
C ALA A 308 5.78 2.37 24.30
N PRO A 309 6.07 1.50 25.30
CA PRO A 309 7.45 1.07 25.56
C PRO A 309 8.00 0.21 24.41
N LEU A 310 7.14 -0.47 23.64
CA LEU A 310 7.49 -1.42 22.59
C LEU A 310 6.66 -1.16 21.32
N PHE A 311 7.28 -1.34 20.16
CA PHE A 311 6.66 -1.20 18.85
C PHE A 311 6.91 -2.45 17.99
N VAL A 312 5.93 -2.80 17.15
CA VAL A 312 6.08 -3.86 16.15
C VAL A 312 5.80 -3.29 14.76
N ASP A 313 6.81 -3.33 13.89
CA ASP A 313 6.64 -3.00 12.49
C ASP A 313 6.12 -4.22 11.72
N CYS A 314 4.84 -4.19 11.38
CA CYS A 314 4.14 -5.15 10.54
C CYS A 314 3.62 -4.51 9.25
N THR A 315 4.21 -3.39 8.80
CA THR A 315 3.71 -2.69 7.61
C THR A 315 4.03 -3.44 6.31
N GLY A 316 4.89 -4.46 6.37
CA GLY A 316 5.45 -5.15 5.20
C GLY A 316 6.52 -4.33 4.49
N ASP A 317 6.34 -3.01 4.43
CA ASP A 317 7.26 -2.02 3.84
C ASP A 317 8.41 -1.59 4.78
N GLY A 318 8.33 -1.91 6.08
CA GLY A 318 9.34 -1.51 7.07
C GLY A 318 9.33 -0.01 7.39
N TRP A 319 8.16 0.64 7.34
CA TRP A 319 8.04 2.10 7.46
C TRP A 319 8.41 2.62 8.86
N ILE A 320 8.00 1.91 9.91
CA ILE A 320 8.28 2.33 11.29
C ILE A 320 9.77 2.19 11.57
N GLY A 321 10.38 1.09 11.14
CA GLY A 321 11.83 0.92 11.23
C GLY A 321 12.57 1.99 10.44
N TYR A 322 12.19 2.23 9.19
CA TYR A 322 12.83 3.24 8.34
C TYR A 322 12.77 4.65 8.96
N TRP A 323 11.59 5.09 9.43
CA TRP A 323 11.46 6.41 10.06
C TRP A 323 12.17 6.51 11.40
N ALA A 324 12.26 5.42 12.17
CA ALA A 324 13.00 5.37 13.42
C ALA A 324 14.52 5.36 13.24
N GLY A 325 15.02 5.16 12.02
CA GLY A 325 16.45 5.04 11.72
C GLY A 325 16.99 3.62 11.89
N ALA A 326 16.15 2.59 11.83
CA ALA A 326 16.61 1.21 11.80
C ALA A 326 17.41 0.94 10.50
N GLU A 327 18.50 0.18 10.62
CA GLU A 327 19.23 -0.31 9.45
C GLU A 327 18.28 -1.14 8.56
N CYS A 328 18.36 -0.96 7.23
CA CYS A 328 17.54 -1.71 6.27
C CYS A 328 18.30 -1.96 4.96
N ASN A 329 17.95 -3.07 4.30
CA ASN A 329 18.37 -3.40 2.93
C ASN A 329 17.20 -3.30 1.96
N TYR A 330 17.50 -3.11 0.68
CA TYR A 330 16.55 -3.15 -0.42
C TYR A 330 17.25 -3.77 -1.64
N GLY A 331 16.51 -4.38 -2.55
CA GLY A 331 17.07 -4.97 -3.77
C GLY A 331 17.62 -6.38 -3.58
N ARG A 332 18.44 -6.86 -4.51
CA ARG A 332 19.14 -8.15 -4.41
C ARG A 332 20.58 -7.94 -3.98
N GLU A 333 21.02 -8.72 -3.02
CA GLU A 333 22.42 -8.72 -2.62
C GLU A 333 23.31 -9.41 -3.66
N ALA A 334 24.56 -8.93 -3.78
CA ALA A 334 25.58 -9.63 -4.57
C ALA A 334 25.75 -11.06 -4.06
N ALA A 335 25.89 -12.02 -4.98
CA ALA A 335 26.05 -13.44 -4.67
C ALA A 335 27.18 -13.71 -3.67
N SER A 336 28.27 -12.94 -3.75
CA SER A 336 29.45 -13.04 -2.89
C SER A 336 29.26 -12.50 -1.46
N LYS A 337 28.23 -11.67 -1.22
CA LYS A 337 28.01 -11.05 0.11
C LYS A 337 27.67 -12.09 1.17
N TYR A 338 26.83 -13.07 0.80
CA TYR A 338 26.37 -14.14 1.67
C TYR A 338 26.59 -15.55 1.09
N ASN A 339 27.19 -15.69 -0.09
CA ASN A 339 27.40 -16.98 -0.77
C ASN A 339 26.10 -17.75 -1.06
N GLU A 340 25.10 -17.02 -1.55
CA GLU A 340 23.74 -17.52 -1.82
C GLU A 340 23.52 -17.92 -3.30
N ASN A 341 24.60 -18.02 -4.08
CA ASN A 341 24.55 -18.43 -5.48
C ASN A 341 23.94 -19.83 -5.66
N TRP A 342 23.22 -20.02 -6.77
CA TRP A 342 22.70 -21.31 -7.20
C TRP A 342 22.83 -21.48 -8.72
N ASP A 343 23.69 -22.42 -9.14
CA ASP A 343 24.09 -22.58 -10.54
C ASP A 343 22.93 -22.85 -11.51
N VAL A 344 21.83 -23.42 -11.03
CA VAL A 344 20.63 -23.73 -11.85
C VAL A 344 20.02 -22.47 -12.45
N HIS A 345 20.00 -21.37 -11.70
CA HIS A 345 19.39 -20.10 -12.10
C HIS A 345 20.41 -18.95 -12.21
N GLY A 346 21.67 -19.18 -11.82
CA GLY A 346 22.79 -18.25 -12.00
C GLY A 346 22.48 -16.83 -11.51
N LEU A 347 22.71 -15.84 -12.38
CA LEU A 347 22.56 -14.42 -12.06
C LEU A 347 21.10 -13.96 -11.88
N LEU A 348 20.11 -14.75 -12.31
CA LEU A 348 18.71 -14.47 -11.98
C LEU A 348 18.44 -14.69 -10.50
N TRP A 349 19.09 -15.70 -9.91
CA TRP A 349 18.97 -16.03 -8.50
C TRP A 349 19.76 -15.07 -7.62
N SER A 350 21.03 -14.80 -7.95
CA SER A 350 21.81 -13.82 -7.20
C SER A 350 22.74 -13.09 -8.15
N PRO A 351 22.65 -11.76 -8.26
CA PRO A 351 23.47 -11.01 -9.20
C PRO A 351 24.93 -10.96 -8.75
N GLU A 352 25.84 -10.67 -9.68
CA GLU A 352 27.26 -10.50 -9.38
C GLU A 352 27.51 -9.26 -8.52
N THR A 353 26.85 -8.15 -8.86
CA THR A 353 26.82 -6.92 -8.07
C THR A 353 25.42 -6.69 -7.52
N ALA A 354 25.33 -6.10 -6.33
CA ALA A 354 24.03 -5.77 -5.75
C ALA A 354 23.25 -4.84 -6.70
N ASP A 355 21.94 -5.04 -6.76
CA ASP A 355 21.04 -4.25 -7.60
C ASP A 355 19.71 -3.99 -6.87
N ASN A 356 18.82 -3.24 -7.51
CA ASN A 356 17.55 -2.81 -6.92
C ASN A 356 16.37 -3.69 -7.36
N PHE A 357 16.61 -4.79 -8.06
CA PHE A 357 15.54 -5.73 -8.37
C PHE A 357 15.00 -6.36 -7.08
N VAL A 358 13.70 -6.60 -7.06
CA VAL A 358 13.00 -7.31 -6.00
C VAL A 358 11.89 -8.13 -6.62
N MET A 359 11.34 -9.08 -5.89
CA MET A 359 10.06 -9.68 -6.23
C MET A 359 9.03 -8.57 -6.35
N GLY A 360 8.44 -8.45 -7.53
CA GLY A 360 7.63 -7.31 -7.91
C GLY A 360 6.30 -7.26 -7.19
N SER A 361 5.56 -6.22 -7.53
CA SER A 361 4.20 -6.05 -7.05
C SER A 361 3.19 -6.55 -8.06
N SER A 362 2.08 -7.12 -7.58
CA SER A 362 1.06 -7.73 -8.42
C SER A 362 -0.28 -7.01 -8.38
N VAL A 363 -1.03 -7.08 -9.48
CA VAL A 363 -2.44 -6.68 -9.57
C VAL A 363 -3.23 -7.86 -10.11
N LEU A 364 -4.03 -8.47 -9.24
CA LEU A 364 -4.90 -9.59 -9.59
C LEU A 364 -6.18 -9.06 -10.23
N TRP A 365 -6.74 -9.83 -11.16
CA TRP A 365 -7.97 -9.45 -11.84
C TRP A 365 -8.70 -10.64 -12.46
N ASN A 366 -10.01 -10.52 -12.63
CA ASN A 366 -10.81 -11.54 -13.29
C ASN A 366 -12.00 -10.96 -14.06
N SER A 367 -12.53 -11.81 -14.92
CA SER A 367 -13.69 -11.57 -15.75
C SER A 367 -14.80 -12.59 -15.48
N GLU A 368 -16.00 -12.27 -15.93
CA GLU A 368 -17.15 -13.16 -15.85
C GLU A 368 -17.99 -13.11 -17.12
N ASN A 369 -18.72 -14.20 -17.37
CA ASN A 369 -19.72 -14.24 -18.43
C ASN A 369 -20.97 -13.49 -17.96
N ALA A 370 -21.31 -12.39 -18.62
CA ALA A 370 -22.46 -11.56 -18.29
C ALA A 370 -23.81 -12.16 -18.74
N GLY A 371 -23.80 -13.33 -19.40
CA GLY A 371 -24.99 -13.99 -19.96
C GLY A 371 -25.58 -13.31 -21.20
N LYS A 372 -25.02 -12.17 -21.60
CA LYS A 372 -25.41 -11.38 -22.78
C LYS A 372 -24.16 -10.71 -23.35
N LYS A 373 -24.23 -10.26 -24.61
CA LYS A 373 -23.16 -9.46 -25.22
C LYS A 373 -22.94 -8.18 -24.40
N VAL A 374 -21.68 -7.88 -24.12
CA VAL A 374 -21.21 -6.66 -23.44
C VAL A 374 -20.06 -6.12 -24.25
N ASP A 375 -20.01 -4.81 -24.49
CA ASP A 375 -18.87 -4.17 -25.16
C ASP A 375 -17.83 -3.70 -24.14
N PHE A 376 -16.57 -3.57 -24.58
CA PHE A 376 -15.49 -2.97 -23.80
C PHE A 376 -14.92 -1.77 -24.57
N PRO A 377 -14.69 -0.60 -23.93
CA PRO A 377 -14.21 0.57 -24.63
C PRO A 377 -12.84 0.36 -25.30
N LYS A 378 -12.56 1.13 -26.36
CA LYS A 378 -11.20 1.21 -26.92
C LYS A 378 -10.24 1.81 -25.90
N VAL A 379 -9.07 1.21 -25.77
CA VAL A 379 -8.04 1.60 -24.78
C VAL A 379 -6.70 1.91 -25.44
N PRO A 380 -6.61 2.93 -26.33
CA PRO A 380 -5.38 3.24 -27.06
C PRO A 380 -4.19 3.54 -26.13
N TRP A 381 -4.45 4.08 -24.94
CA TRP A 381 -3.47 4.37 -23.89
C TRP A 381 -2.87 3.12 -23.24
N ALA A 382 -3.56 1.98 -23.30
CA ALA A 382 -3.11 0.70 -22.77
C ALA A 382 -2.23 -0.07 -23.76
N MET A 383 -2.45 0.12 -25.07
CA MET A 383 -1.79 -0.62 -26.14
C MET A 383 -0.26 -0.53 -26.15
N PRO A 384 0.41 0.59 -25.78
CA PRO A 384 1.87 0.60 -25.72
C PRO A 384 2.47 -0.34 -24.67
N VAL A 385 1.68 -0.77 -23.68
CA VAL A 385 2.11 -1.73 -22.66
C VAL A 385 1.68 -3.14 -23.07
N ALA A 386 0.37 -3.36 -23.27
CA ALA A 386 -0.16 -4.67 -23.61
C ALA A 386 0.28 -5.18 -25.00
N ASN A 387 0.65 -4.26 -25.90
CA ASN A 387 0.96 -4.53 -27.30
C ASN A 387 -0.14 -5.39 -27.95
N ASN A 388 0.22 -6.57 -28.45
CA ASN A 388 -0.69 -7.55 -29.04
C ASN A 388 -1.01 -8.73 -28.11
N TYR A 389 -0.56 -8.69 -26.85
CA TYR A 389 -0.84 -9.74 -25.87
C TYR A 389 -2.30 -9.69 -25.43
N ALA A 390 -2.94 -10.86 -25.34
CA ALA A 390 -4.33 -11.04 -24.96
C ALA A 390 -4.45 -12.02 -23.80
N GLU A 391 -5.30 -11.67 -22.82
CA GLU A 391 -5.66 -12.54 -21.70
C GLU A 391 -7.02 -12.10 -21.14
N LYS A 392 -7.71 -13.00 -20.45
CA LYS A 392 -9.03 -12.75 -19.84
C LYS A 392 -9.03 -12.69 -18.32
N ASN A 393 -7.99 -13.20 -17.66
CA ASN A 393 -7.85 -13.19 -16.20
C ASN A 393 -6.37 -13.11 -15.80
N GLY A 394 -6.09 -12.62 -14.60
CA GLY A 394 -4.74 -12.58 -14.08
C GLY A 394 -4.64 -12.85 -12.60
N GLU A 395 -3.58 -13.58 -12.24
CA GLU A 395 -3.28 -13.93 -10.86
C GLU A 395 -1.94 -13.34 -10.42
N TRP A 396 -1.18 -14.09 -9.65
CA TRP A 396 0.07 -13.68 -9.01
C TRP A 396 1.18 -13.29 -9.99
N GLN A 397 1.13 -13.81 -11.22
CA GLN A 397 2.11 -13.60 -12.30
C GLN A 397 1.96 -12.24 -13.01
N TRP A 398 0.82 -11.56 -12.84
CA TRP A 398 0.63 -10.17 -13.28
C TRP A 398 1.38 -9.23 -12.34
N GLU A 399 2.69 -9.24 -12.50
CA GLU A 399 3.66 -8.67 -11.59
C GLU A 399 4.64 -7.77 -12.34
N PHE A 400 4.95 -6.64 -11.73
CA PHE A 400 5.83 -5.64 -12.33
C PHE A 400 6.96 -5.20 -11.41
N THR A 401 8.18 -5.30 -11.92
CA THR A 401 9.41 -4.81 -11.29
C THR A 401 10.43 -4.43 -12.36
N LYS A 402 11.21 -3.38 -12.10
CA LYS A 402 12.37 -2.94 -12.88
C LYS A 402 13.41 -2.41 -11.92
N ASN A 403 14.68 -2.52 -12.28
CA ASN A 403 15.79 -2.08 -11.44
C ASN A 403 15.72 -0.58 -11.11
N GLU A 404 15.17 0.23 -12.01
CA GLU A 404 15.05 1.67 -11.87
C GLU A 404 13.82 2.10 -11.06
N LEU A 405 12.93 1.17 -10.68
CA LEU A 405 11.66 1.46 -10.03
C LEU A 405 11.61 0.91 -8.60
N SER A 406 11.50 1.81 -7.64
CA SER A 406 11.26 1.48 -6.24
C SER A 406 9.83 0.96 -6.06
N GLN A 407 9.66 -0.22 -5.45
CA GLN A 407 8.33 -0.74 -5.08
C GLN A 407 7.63 0.09 -3.99
N LEU A 408 8.33 1.11 -3.46
CA LEU A 408 7.82 2.06 -2.49
C LEU A 408 7.56 3.41 -3.15
N ASP A 409 8.58 3.98 -3.78
CA ASP A 409 8.54 5.37 -4.28
C ASP A 409 7.92 5.49 -5.67
N ASP A 410 7.93 4.41 -6.46
CA ASP A 410 7.33 4.36 -7.80
C ASP A 410 6.07 3.47 -7.85
N ALA A 411 5.50 3.15 -6.68
CA ALA A 411 4.41 2.18 -6.57
C ALA A 411 3.16 2.58 -7.37
N GLU A 412 2.83 3.88 -7.45
CA GLU A 412 1.74 4.37 -8.30
C GLU A 412 2.03 4.10 -9.79
N THR A 413 3.25 4.40 -10.23
CA THR A 413 3.70 4.15 -11.63
C THR A 413 3.68 2.66 -11.96
N ILE A 414 4.11 1.82 -11.03
CA ILE A 414 4.09 0.35 -11.17
C ILE A 414 2.65 -0.14 -11.33
N ARG A 415 1.72 0.34 -10.50
CA ARG A 415 0.30 0.00 -10.61
C ARG A 415 -0.29 0.48 -11.93
N ASP A 416 0.03 1.70 -12.34
CA ASP A 416 -0.47 2.31 -13.59
C ASP A 416 0.02 1.53 -14.81
N HIS A 417 1.25 1.01 -14.78
CA HIS A 417 1.76 0.10 -15.80
C HIS A 417 0.95 -1.20 -15.85
N LEU A 418 0.64 -1.80 -14.69
CA LEU A 418 -0.18 -3.01 -14.62
C LEU A 418 -1.63 -2.77 -15.06
N PHE A 419 -2.25 -1.63 -14.73
CA PHE A 419 -3.57 -1.28 -15.27
C PHE A 419 -3.56 -1.20 -16.80
N ARG A 420 -2.55 -0.57 -17.40
CA ARG A 420 -2.39 -0.53 -18.85
C ARG A 420 -2.21 -1.93 -19.44
N ALA A 421 -1.41 -2.78 -18.80
CA ALA A 421 -1.27 -4.17 -19.20
C ALA A 421 -2.62 -4.91 -19.16
N ILE A 422 -3.37 -4.81 -18.07
CA ILE A 422 -4.63 -5.52 -17.83
C ILE A 422 -5.70 -5.07 -18.82
N TYR A 423 -5.98 -3.76 -18.88
CA TYR A 423 -7.03 -3.23 -19.74
C TYR A 423 -6.73 -3.47 -21.22
N GLY A 424 -5.47 -3.34 -21.62
CA GLY A 424 -5.06 -3.62 -22.99
C GLY A 424 -5.14 -5.10 -23.35
N SER A 425 -4.72 -5.99 -22.45
CA SER A 425 -4.77 -7.43 -22.67
C SER A 425 -6.20 -7.97 -22.72
N PHE A 426 -7.08 -7.43 -21.87
CA PHE A 426 -8.51 -7.76 -21.92
C PHE A 426 -9.16 -7.25 -23.22
N TYR A 427 -8.83 -6.04 -23.66
CA TYR A 427 -9.29 -5.52 -24.95
C TYR A 427 -8.85 -6.42 -26.12
N ASN A 428 -7.57 -6.80 -26.17
CA ASN A 428 -7.04 -7.70 -27.20
C ASN A 428 -7.71 -9.09 -27.17
N PHE A 429 -8.05 -9.60 -25.98
CA PHE A 429 -8.77 -10.87 -25.87
C PHE A 429 -10.20 -10.76 -26.40
N LYS A 430 -10.88 -9.63 -26.14
CA LYS A 430 -12.25 -9.38 -26.57
C LYS A 430 -12.35 -9.09 -28.07
N TYR A 431 -11.38 -8.36 -28.61
CA TYR A 431 -11.34 -7.92 -30.00
C TYR A 431 -10.04 -8.37 -30.69
N PRO A 432 -9.79 -9.68 -30.81
CA PRO A 432 -8.54 -10.19 -31.38
C PRO A 432 -8.45 -9.90 -32.88
N ASN A 433 -7.23 -9.73 -33.36
CA ASN A 433 -6.89 -9.61 -34.77
C ASN A 433 -5.75 -10.58 -35.13
N GLU A 434 -5.31 -10.56 -36.38
CA GLU A 434 -4.29 -11.48 -36.92
C GLU A 434 -2.94 -11.43 -36.18
N THR A 435 -2.63 -10.31 -35.51
CA THR A 435 -1.39 -10.14 -34.75
C THR A 435 -1.52 -10.50 -33.27
N THR A 436 -2.74 -10.73 -32.78
CA THR A 436 -3.02 -10.98 -31.36
C THR A 436 -2.41 -12.31 -30.89
N GLN A 437 -1.73 -12.27 -29.75
CA GLN A 437 -1.03 -13.40 -29.17
C GLN A 437 -1.56 -13.74 -27.78
N ILE A 438 -1.59 -15.03 -27.45
CA ILE A 438 -1.97 -15.55 -26.14
C ILE A 438 -0.87 -16.47 -25.60
N MET A 439 -0.84 -16.65 -24.28
CA MET A 439 0.05 -17.62 -23.65
C MET A 439 -0.51 -19.05 -23.80
N VAL A 440 0.27 -19.96 -24.41
CA VAL A 440 -0.09 -21.38 -24.51
C VAL A 440 1.10 -22.24 -24.12
N ARG A 441 1.02 -22.86 -22.93
CA ARG A 441 2.08 -23.70 -22.36
C ARG A 441 3.45 -22.98 -22.31
N GLY A 442 3.45 -21.76 -21.76
CA GLY A 442 4.67 -20.95 -21.58
C GLY A 442 5.26 -20.38 -22.86
N LYS A 443 4.49 -20.34 -23.96
CA LYS A 443 4.92 -19.76 -25.23
C LYS A 443 3.82 -18.87 -25.81
N LEU A 444 4.22 -17.70 -26.32
CA LEU A 444 3.34 -16.85 -27.11
C LEU A 444 2.96 -17.53 -28.41
N LYS A 445 1.66 -17.59 -28.69
CA LYS A 445 1.11 -18.12 -29.94
C LYS A 445 0.01 -17.21 -30.48
N PRO A 446 -0.19 -17.13 -31.79
CA PRO A 446 -1.35 -16.47 -32.37
C PRO A 446 -2.64 -17.04 -31.79
N ILE A 447 -3.59 -16.17 -31.45
CA ILE A 447 -4.90 -16.58 -31.00
C ILE A 447 -5.69 -17.21 -32.15
N ASN A 448 -6.44 -18.27 -31.87
CA ASN A 448 -7.36 -18.83 -32.86
C ASN A 448 -8.60 -17.92 -32.96
N LEU A 449 -8.79 -17.29 -34.11
CA LEU A 449 -9.89 -16.36 -34.38
C LEU A 449 -11.24 -17.09 -34.51
N ASP A 450 -11.24 -18.32 -35.04
CA ASP A 450 -12.45 -19.14 -35.22
C ASP A 450 -13.03 -19.67 -33.90
N LYS A 451 -12.19 -19.82 -32.86
CA LYS A 451 -12.63 -20.20 -31.51
C LYS A 451 -13.11 -18.98 -30.73
N THR A 452 -14.36 -18.60 -30.96
CA THR A 452 -15.00 -17.40 -30.38
C THR A 452 -15.56 -17.57 -28.96
N GLN A 453 -15.51 -18.77 -28.39
CA GLN A 453 -16.35 -19.18 -27.25
C GLN A 453 -16.37 -18.14 -26.12
N ASP A 454 -17.54 -17.53 -25.95
CA ASP A 454 -17.96 -16.58 -24.91
C ASP A 454 -17.16 -15.27 -24.75
N ARG A 455 -16.38 -14.82 -25.75
CA ARG A 455 -15.68 -13.51 -25.70
C ARG A 455 -16.64 -12.32 -25.67
N ASP A 456 -17.71 -12.39 -26.47
CA ASP A 456 -18.69 -11.31 -26.63
C ASP A 456 -19.45 -11.04 -25.33
N SER A 457 -19.71 -12.07 -24.53
CA SER A 457 -20.42 -11.94 -23.25
C SER A 457 -19.51 -11.70 -22.06
N LEU A 458 -18.19 -11.74 -22.26
CA LEU A 458 -17.22 -11.54 -21.19
C LEU A 458 -17.10 -10.06 -20.81
N ARG A 459 -17.10 -9.77 -19.50
CA ARG A 459 -16.79 -8.45 -18.93
C ARG A 459 -15.79 -8.57 -17.79
N LEU A 460 -15.02 -7.51 -17.54
CA LEU A 460 -14.25 -7.42 -16.30
C LEU A 460 -15.20 -7.42 -15.11
N LYS A 461 -14.91 -8.29 -14.14
CA LYS A 461 -15.68 -8.41 -12.90
C LYS A 461 -15.01 -7.66 -11.77
N TRP A 462 -13.69 -7.83 -11.66
CA TRP A 462 -12.90 -7.24 -10.59
C TRP A 462 -11.45 -7.09 -11.05
N VAL A 463 -10.88 -5.93 -10.80
CA VAL A 463 -9.45 -5.64 -10.86
C VAL A 463 -9.08 -5.16 -9.45
N SER A 464 -7.97 -5.63 -8.89
CA SER A 464 -7.49 -5.07 -7.63
C SER A 464 -7.04 -3.63 -7.86
N TYR A 465 -7.70 -2.65 -7.26
CA TYR A 465 -7.20 -1.28 -7.29
C TYR A 465 -6.00 -1.09 -6.35
N GLN A 466 -5.79 -2.01 -5.42
CA GLN A 466 -4.66 -2.00 -4.49
C GLN A 466 -3.51 -2.85 -5.05
N LEU A 467 -2.29 -2.36 -4.91
CA LEU A 467 -1.09 -3.06 -5.32
C LEU A 467 -0.70 -4.13 -4.27
N GLY A 468 -0.52 -5.38 -4.69
CA GLY A 468 -0.08 -6.49 -3.85
C GLY A 468 1.45 -6.61 -3.83
N LYS A 469 2.12 -5.85 -2.96
CA LYS A 469 3.59 -5.88 -2.81
C LYS A 469 4.09 -7.20 -2.22
N ARG A 470 5.14 -7.79 -2.80
CA ARG A 470 5.81 -9.02 -2.31
C ARG A 470 7.08 -8.74 -1.53
N GLU A 471 7.79 -7.69 -1.91
CA GLU A 471 9.08 -7.35 -1.34
C GLU A 471 9.32 -5.83 -1.41
N SER A 472 10.05 -5.34 -0.43
CA SER A 472 10.33 -3.93 -0.19
C SER A 472 11.58 -3.82 0.69
N ARG A 473 11.61 -2.92 1.67
CA ARG A 473 12.70 -2.87 2.65
C ARG A 473 12.67 -4.09 3.56
N ARG A 474 13.84 -4.66 3.82
CA ARG A 474 14.11 -5.71 4.81
C ARG A 474 14.92 -5.08 5.93
N LEU A 475 14.36 -4.99 7.13
CA LEU A 475 15.02 -4.37 8.29
C LEU A 475 16.17 -5.26 8.80
N VAL A 476 17.17 -4.70 9.47
CA VAL A 476 18.33 -5.46 9.97
C VAL A 476 18.18 -5.75 11.46
N GLY A 477 18.18 -7.04 11.80
CA GLY A 477 18.27 -7.57 13.15
C GLY A 477 19.67 -8.06 13.49
N ASP A 478 19.81 -8.69 14.64
CA ASP A 478 21.09 -9.31 15.03
C ASP A 478 21.47 -10.51 14.17
N TYR A 479 20.46 -11.13 13.54
CA TYR A 479 20.66 -12.19 12.57
C TYR A 479 19.93 -11.85 11.26
N ILE A 480 20.68 -11.81 10.16
CA ILE A 480 20.12 -11.71 8.82
C ILE A 480 19.88 -13.13 8.32
N TYR A 481 18.61 -13.50 8.16
CA TYR A 481 18.23 -14.81 7.62
C TYR A 481 18.55 -14.92 6.13
N THR A 482 19.22 -15.99 5.74
CA THR A 482 19.73 -16.20 4.38
C THR A 482 19.15 -17.46 3.76
N PHE A 483 19.23 -17.56 2.43
CA PHE A 483 19.03 -18.80 1.70
C PHE A 483 19.91 -19.94 2.21
N ASN A 484 21.12 -19.65 2.70
CA ASN A 484 21.98 -20.69 3.26
C ASN A 484 21.36 -21.38 4.47
N ASP A 485 20.55 -20.66 5.23
CA ASP A 485 19.84 -21.23 6.37
C ASP A 485 18.80 -22.25 5.92
N VAL A 486 18.16 -21.99 4.78
CA VAL A 486 17.27 -22.95 4.13
C VAL A 486 18.04 -24.12 3.51
N ARG A 487 19.10 -23.82 2.75
CA ARG A 487 19.94 -24.79 2.02
C ARG A 487 20.59 -25.80 2.96
N ASN A 488 21.08 -25.33 4.10
CA ASN A 488 21.79 -26.14 5.08
C ASN A 488 20.87 -26.68 6.18
N THR A 489 19.58 -26.32 6.17
CA THR A 489 18.63 -26.62 7.26
C THR A 489 19.20 -26.23 8.64
N THR A 490 19.76 -25.01 8.70
CA THR A 490 20.47 -24.51 9.89
C THR A 490 19.60 -24.64 11.13
N GLN A 491 20.16 -25.24 12.19
CA GLN A 491 19.52 -25.33 13.49
C GLN A 491 19.80 -24.07 14.28
N PHE A 492 18.75 -23.49 14.87
CA PHE A 492 18.86 -22.34 15.74
C PHE A 492 18.33 -22.70 17.13
N GLU A 493 19.09 -22.36 18.17
CA GLU A 493 18.62 -22.46 19.56
C GLU A 493 17.39 -21.57 19.80
N ASP A 494 17.30 -20.47 19.06
CA ASP A 494 16.22 -19.49 19.11
C ASP A 494 15.21 -19.65 17.95
N ALA A 495 15.05 -20.87 17.42
CA ALA A 495 14.08 -21.18 16.36
C ALA A 495 12.62 -21.02 16.84
N VAL A 496 11.92 -20.02 16.29
CA VAL A 496 10.54 -19.70 16.70
C VAL A 496 9.51 -19.82 15.58
N VAL A 497 9.93 -19.72 14.32
CA VAL A 497 9.05 -19.87 13.15
C VAL A 497 9.53 -21.03 12.29
N PHE A 498 8.59 -21.76 11.68
CA PHE A 498 8.90 -22.95 10.88
C PHE A 498 8.14 -22.94 9.56
N GLU A 499 8.78 -23.44 8.50
CA GLU A 499 8.19 -23.56 7.18
C GLU A 499 8.71 -24.82 6.47
N LYS A 500 7.92 -25.34 5.53
CA LYS A 500 8.25 -26.47 4.63
C LYS A 500 8.05 -26.15 3.15
N ARG A 501 7.59 -24.94 2.82
CA ARG A 501 7.43 -24.45 1.45
C ARG A 501 8.80 -24.24 0.79
N ALA A 502 8.88 -24.58 -0.49
CA ALA A 502 10.01 -24.21 -1.35
C ALA A 502 10.32 -22.70 -1.26
N VAL A 503 11.58 -22.35 -1.47
CA VAL A 503 11.96 -20.94 -1.67
C VAL A 503 11.50 -20.57 -3.08
N ASP A 504 10.56 -19.63 -3.18
CA ASP A 504 10.07 -19.13 -4.46
C ASP A 504 10.38 -17.64 -4.64
N VAL A 505 11.25 -17.33 -5.62
CA VAL A 505 11.68 -15.98 -5.96
C VAL A 505 11.32 -15.68 -7.41
N HIS A 506 10.85 -14.46 -7.66
CA HIS A 506 10.20 -14.09 -8.91
C HIS A 506 11.15 -13.26 -9.77
N TYR A 507 11.04 -13.40 -11.09
CA TYR A 507 11.76 -12.61 -12.06
C TYR A 507 10.87 -12.31 -13.27
N GLN A 508 11.17 -11.23 -14.00
CA GLN A 508 10.42 -10.90 -15.21
C GLN A 508 10.80 -11.81 -16.37
N GLU A 509 9.80 -12.41 -17.03
CA GLU A 509 10.02 -13.37 -18.12
C GLU A 509 10.79 -12.74 -19.29
N ASN A 510 10.61 -11.44 -19.51
CA ASN A 510 11.28 -10.70 -20.58
C ASN A 510 12.79 -10.54 -20.38
N LEU A 511 13.32 -10.83 -19.19
CA LEU A 511 14.77 -10.90 -18.94
C LEU A 511 15.42 -12.10 -19.64
N LEU A 512 14.67 -13.19 -19.85
CA LEU A 512 15.12 -14.36 -20.60
C LEU A 512 14.62 -14.38 -22.03
N HIS A 513 13.43 -13.82 -22.27
CA HIS A 513 12.75 -13.89 -23.56
C HIS A 513 12.21 -12.51 -23.92
N SER A 514 13.00 -11.69 -24.63
CA SER A 514 12.66 -10.29 -24.94
C SER A 514 11.31 -10.06 -25.65
N ALA A 515 10.74 -11.10 -26.26
CA ALA A 515 9.40 -11.07 -26.87
C ALA A 515 8.25 -11.16 -25.84
N MET A 516 8.54 -11.61 -24.61
CA MET A 516 7.56 -11.71 -23.54
C MET A 516 7.14 -10.33 -23.04
N PRO A 517 5.88 -10.15 -22.64
CA PRO A 517 5.45 -8.92 -21.99
C PRO A 517 6.25 -8.64 -20.72
N ASP A 518 6.53 -7.36 -20.44
CA ASP A 518 7.34 -6.94 -19.29
C ASP A 518 6.57 -6.93 -17.96
N PHE A 519 5.29 -7.30 -17.99
CA PHE A 519 4.35 -7.34 -16.85
C PHE A 519 3.96 -8.78 -16.45
N LEU A 520 4.71 -9.78 -16.95
CA LEU A 520 4.56 -11.18 -16.58
C LEU A 520 5.84 -11.69 -15.92
N SER A 521 5.68 -12.22 -14.71
CA SER A 521 6.77 -12.84 -13.96
C SER A 521 6.62 -14.36 -13.88
N GLU A 522 7.76 -15.04 -13.76
CA GLU A 522 7.85 -16.44 -13.40
C GLU A 522 8.54 -16.61 -12.04
N ALA A 523 8.24 -17.71 -11.35
CA ALA A 523 8.86 -18.05 -10.07
C ALA A 523 9.90 -19.17 -10.23
N MET A 524 11.10 -18.94 -9.70
CA MET A 524 12.15 -19.95 -9.54
C MET A 524 11.97 -20.65 -8.20
N PHE A 525 12.04 -21.99 -8.19
CA PHE A 525 11.74 -22.80 -7.01
C PHE A 525 12.95 -23.61 -6.54
N TYR A 526 13.37 -23.40 -5.29
CA TYR A 526 14.27 -24.30 -4.58
C TYR A 526 13.48 -25.17 -3.60
N ASN A 527 13.34 -26.46 -3.92
CA ASN A 527 12.69 -27.42 -3.03
C ASN A 527 13.59 -27.75 -1.83
N THR A 528 13.01 -27.72 -0.64
CA THR A 528 13.73 -27.96 0.61
C THR A 528 12.87 -28.75 1.58
N LYS A 529 13.48 -29.23 2.67
CA LYS A 529 12.78 -29.82 3.81
C LYS A 529 12.22 -28.71 4.71
N LYS A 530 11.76 -29.08 5.90
CA LYS A 530 11.40 -28.11 6.93
C LYS A 530 12.63 -27.30 7.35
N TYR A 531 12.49 -25.98 7.44
CA TYR A 531 13.48 -25.04 7.98
C TYR A 531 12.84 -24.13 9.04
N SER A 532 13.69 -23.41 9.76
CA SER A 532 13.28 -22.51 10.84
C SER A 532 13.89 -21.12 10.69
N ILE A 533 13.18 -20.11 11.20
CA ILE A 533 13.66 -18.73 11.31
C ILE A 533 13.93 -18.41 12.79
N PRO A 534 15.12 -17.87 13.13
CA PRO A 534 15.48 -17.52 14.50
C PRO A 534 14.81 -16.22 14.97
N TYR A 535 14.61 -16.11 16.28
CA TYR A 535 14.05 -14.92 16.91
C TYR A 535 14.91 -13.67 16.70
N ARG A 536 16.24 -13.81 16.63
CA ARG A 536 17.16 -12.69 16.32
C ARG A 536 16.92 -11.98 14.98
N SER A 537 16.12 -12.56 14.09
CA SER A 537 15.69 -11.92 12.84
C SER A 537 14.41 -11.08 12.97
N LEU A 538 13.79 -11.04 14.16
CA LEU A 538 12.47 -10.44 14.42
C LEU A 538 12.52 -9.18 15.29
N TYR A 539 13.71 -8.62 15.55
CA TYR A 539 13.86 -7.34 16.23
C TYR A 539 15.01 -6.53 15.64
N SER A 540 14.97 -5.21 15.80
CA SER A 540 15.96 -4.30 15.20
C SER A 540 17.29 -4.39 15.93
N LYS A 541 18.37 -4.44 15.15
CA LYS A 541 19.73 -4.39 15.68
C LYS A 541 20.03 -3.08 16.40
N ASN A 542 19.58 -1.95 15.86
CA ASN A 542 20.00 -0.62 16.30
C ASN A 542 18.88 0.23 16.92
N ILE A 543 17.62 -0.21 16.88
CA ILE A 543 16.48 0.42 17.57
C ILE A 543 16.00 -0.50 18.69
N SER A 544 16.32 -0.11 19.92
CA SER A 544 16.23 -0.93 21.12
C SER A 544 14.84 -1.43 21.46
N ASN A 545 13.75 -0.78 21.02
CA ASN A 545 12.39 -1.18 21.38
C ASN A 545 11.51 -1.52 20.16
N LEU A 546 12.13 -1.91 19.06
CA LEU A 546 11.46 -2.23 17.81
C LEU A 546 11.55 -3.72 17.47
N PHE A 547 10.39 -4.36 17.40
CA PHE A 547 10.19 -5.64 16.73
C PHE A 547 9.85 -5.46 15.24
N MET A 548 10.09 -6.50 14.45
CA MET A 548 9.69 -6.58 13.05
C MET A 548 9.08 -7.96 12.76
N ALA A 549 7.94 -8.00 12.09
CA ALA A 549 7.31 -9.24 11.68
C ALA A 549 6.49 -9.02 10.40
N GLY A 550 6.66 -9.87 9.40
CA GLY A 550 6.13 -9.61 8.07
C GLY A 550 7.18 -9.85 7.00
N ARG A 551 7.01 -9.22 5.85
CA ARG A 551 7.98 -9.26 4.73
C ARG A 551 9.19 -8.36 4.96
N ASN A 552 9.12 -7.50 5.98
CA ASN A 552 10.15 -6.58 6.42
C ASN A 552 11.13 -7.17 7.44
N PHE A 553 10.99 -8.45 7.82
CA PHE A 553 11.87 -9.09 8.79
C PHE A 553 13.32 -9.19 8.28
N SER A 554 14.26 -9.50 9.18
CA SER A 554 15.66 -9.50 8.81
C SER A 554 16.09 -10.69 7.97
N CYS A 555 16.21 -10.44 6.67
CA CYS A 555 16.61 -11.44 5.69
C CYS A 555 17.26 -10.83 4.44
N THR A 556 17.90 -11.68 3.64
CA THR A 556 18.34 -11.38 2.27
C THR A 556 17.17 -11.51 1.30
N HIS A 557 17.33 -11.01 0.07
CA HIS A 557 16.34 -11.15 -0.99
C HIS A 557 15.91 -12.61 -1.20
N ILE A 558 16.87 -13.53 -1.27
CA ILE A 558 16.57 -14.95 -1.45
C ILE A 558 16.08 -15.60 -0.16
N GLY A 559 16.63 -15.21 0.99
CA GLY A 559 16.14 -15.64 2.30
C GLY A 559 14.67 -15.32 2.54
N LEU A 560 14.14 -14.26 1.91
CA LEU A 560 12.72 -13.88 1.98
C LEU A 560 11.79 -14.83 1.19
N GLY A 561 12.29 -15.49 0.14
CA GLY A 561 11.49 -16.17 -0.88
C GLY A 561 10.49 -17.20 -0.33
N GLY A 562 10.88 -17.98 0.66
CA GLY A 562 9.98 -18.90 1.37
C GLY A 562 9.18 -18.24 2.50
N PRO A 563 9.83 -17.61 3.50
CA PRO A 563 9.18 -17.06 4.68
C PRO A 563 8.13 -15.96 4.47
N ARG A 564 8.12 -15.28 3.30
CA ARG A 564 7.20 -14.16 2.99
C ARG A 564 5.72 -14.52 2.94
N VAL A 565 5.37 -15.81 2.89
CA VAL A 565 3.98 -16.26 2.83
C VAL A 565 3.24 -15.99 4.14
N MET A 566 1.93 -15.79 4.04
CA MET A 566 1.19 -15.09 5.08
C MET A 566 1.00 -15.89 6.38
N ASN A 567 0.92 -17.22 6.34
CA ASN A 567 0.90 -18.01 7.58
C ASN A 567 2.26 -17.96 8.29
N THR A 568 3.36 -17.98 7.55
CA THR A 568 4.72 -17.91 8.10
C THR A 568 5.02 -16.54 8.68
N THR A 569 4.61 -15.46 8.02
CA THR A 569 4.65 -14.11 8.62
C THR A 569 3.70 -13.97 9.82
N GLY A 570 2.57 -14.67 9.82
CA GLY A 570 1.69 -14.82 10.98
C GLY A 570 2.39 -15.45 12.18
N GLN A 571 3.17 -16.52 11.97
CA GLN A 571 3.99 -17.12 13.02
C GLN A 571 5.00 -16.11 13.59
N MET A 572 5.66 -15.32 12.72
CA MET A 572 6.57 -14.25 13.16
C MET A 572 5.84 -13.25 14.06
N GLY A 573 4.64 -12.85 13.64
CA GLY A 573 3.76 -11.97 14.41
C GLY A 573 3.45 -12.53 15.81
N ALA A 574 2.93 -13.74 15.88
CA ALA A 574 2.62 -14.39 17.17
C ALA A 574 3.86 -14.50 18.07
N ALA A 575 5.00 -14.87 17.51
CA ALA A 575 6.27 -14.96 18.23
C ALA A 575 6.67 -13.61 18.85
N VAL A 576 6.65 -12.51 18.09
CA VAL A 576 7.00 -11.18 18.62
C VAL A 576 5.96 -10.66 19.62
N GLY A 577 4.68 -11.02 19.47
CA GLY A 577 3.64 -10.67 20.45
C GLY A 577 3.89 -11.31 21.82
N LEU A 578 4.30 -12.58 21.86
CA LEU A 578 4.70 -13.26 23.10
C LEU A 578 6.01 -12.69 23.67
N ALA A 579 6.99 -12.38 22.82
CA ALA A 579 8.23 -11.74 23.25
C ALA A 579 7.96 -10.37 23.90
N ALA A 580 7.05 -9.57 23.33
CA ALA A 580 6.64 -8.29 23.91
C ALA A 580 6.05 -8.43 25.31
N ALA A 581 5.31 -9.51 25.59
CA ALA A 581 4.80 -9.79 26.93
C ALA A 581 5.91 -10.05 27.95
N ILE A 582 6.96 -10.78 27.55
CA ILE A 582 8.13 -11.03 28.41
C ILE A 582 8.94 -9.74 28.62
N CYS A 583 9.11 -8.94 27.57
CA CYS A 583 9.71 -7.61 27.68
C CYS A 583 8.96 -6.75 28.70
N LYS A 584 7.62 -6.73 28.65
CA LYS A 584 6.78 -5.99 29.61
C LYS A 584 6.94 -6.53 31.04
N LYS A 585 6.93 -7.86 31.21
CA LYS A 585 7.05 -8.54 32.52
C LYS A 585 8.37 -8.22 33.22
N HIS A 586 9.48 -8.28 32.49
CA HIS A 586 10.82 -8.09 33.06
C HIS A 586 11.40 -6.68 32.85
N GLN A 587 10.64 -5.78 32.20
CA GLN A 587 11.07 -4.42 31.84
C GLN A 587 12.35 -4.39 31.01
N VAL A 588 12.47 -5.35 30.09
CA VAL A 588 13.63 -5.51 29.22
C VAL A 588 13.28 -5.23 27.76
N ASN A 589 14.31 -5.17 26.92
CA ASN A 589 14.17 -4.92 25.50
C ASN A 589 14.16 -6.23 24.67
N PRO A 590 13.74 -6.20 23.39
CA PRO A 590 13.65 -7.37 22.52
C PRO A 590 14.92 -8.23 22.47
N ARG A 591 16.11 -7.63 22.48
CA ARG A 591 17.39 -8.35 22.44
C ARG A 591 17.62 -9.18 23.70
N GLU A 592 17.20 -8.67 24.85
CA GLU A 592 17.38 -9.33 26.15
C GLU A 592 16.54 -10.61 26.29
N ILE A 593 15.48 -10.76 25.47
CA ILE A 593 14.76 -12.03 25.35
C ILE A 593 15.69 -13.13 24.85
N TYR A 594 16.54 -12.85 23.85
CA TYR A 594 17.51 -13.84 23.36
C TYR A 594 18.65 -14.06 24.35
N THR A 595 19.23 -12.99 24.90
CA THR A 595 20.45 -13.11 25.71
C THR A 595 20.22 -13.58 27.14
N THR A 596 19.00 -13.41 27.68
CA THR A 596 18.71 -13.63 29.11
C THR A 596 17.48 -14.49 29.35
N TYR A 597 16.38 -14.28 28.60
CA TYR A 597 15.08 -14.91 28.87
C TYR A 597 14.65 -15.96 27.83
N LEU A 598 15.60 -16.51 27.07
CA LEU A 598 15.28 -17.36 25.92
C LEU A 598 14.48 -18.61 26.32
N ASN A 599 14.86 -19.27 27.42
CA ASN A 599 14.15 -20.46 27.88
C ASN A 599 12.71 -20.17 28.32
N GLU A 600 12.47 -19.05 29.01
CA GLU A 600 11.11 -18.64 29.38
C GLU A 600 10.27 -18.35 28.13
N TYR A 601 10.87 -17.68 27.14
CA TYR A 601 10.23 -17.37 25.87
C TYR A 601 9.87 -18.62 25.06
N LEU A 602 10.79 -19.56 24.92
CA LEU A 602 10.53 -20.81 24.21
C LEU A 602 9.47 -21.65 24.93
N ASN A 603 9.49 -21.70 26.27
CA ASN A 603 8.44 -22.37 27.05
C ASN A 603 7.07 -21.74 26.83
N LEU A 604 7.00 -20.40 26.75
CA LEU A 604 5.75 -19.69 26.47
C LEU A 604 5.21 -19.98 25.05
N ILE A 605 6.10 -20.13 24.06
CA ILE A 605 5.74 -20.56 22.71
C ILE A 605 5.24 -22.01 22.71
N GLU A 606 5.91 -22.92 23.42
CA GLU A 606 5.48 -24.32 23.50
C GLU A 606 4.08 -24.47 24.13
N ALA A 607 3.73 -23.58 25.07
CA ALA A 607 2.41 -23.52 25.68
C ALA A 607 1.28 -23.05 24.73
N GLN A 608 1.59 -22.63 23.50
CA GLN A 608 0.58 -22.22 22.51
C GLN A 608 -0.02 -23.38 21.68
N LYS A 609 0.54 -24.58 21.81
CA LYS A 609 0.15 -25.76 21.03
C LYS A 609 -1.28 -26.23 21.28
#